data_AF-A0A2V2AKJ9-F1
#
_entry.id   AF-A0A2V2AKJ9-F1
#
_cell.length_a   1.000
_cell.length_b   1.000
_cell.length_c   1.000
_cell.angle_alpha   90.00
_cell.angle_beta   90.00
_cell.angle_gamma   90.00
#
_symmetry.space_group_name_H-M   'P 1'
#
loop_
_entity.id
_entity.type
_entity.pdbx_description
1 polymer ?
#
loop_
_entity_poly.entity_id
_entity_poly.type
_entity_poly.pdbx_seq_one_letter_code
_entity_poly.pdbx_strand_id
1 'polypeptide(L)'
;MRNDDEVLFVLVTGGMFFGLGFIFIVGQLYLACFQLKKIIGCLSNSRGVLLRKPLMDDGVFGVFFMLICMGAFFMFPSKSIRCGNLDENDYLSFPRGLLSCIKFLYAAGVGGGVAMFVLFFGGKYMGWIE
;
A
#
# COMPACT_ATOMS: atom_id res chain seq x y z
N MET A 1 -37.45 -4.20 9.12
CA MET A 1 -37.22 -3.59 7.80
C MET A 1 -35.83 -3.02 7.82
N ARG A 2 -34.95 -3.46 6.93
CA ARG A 2 -33.58 -2.92 6.84
C ARG A 2 -33.70 -1.50 6.28
N ASN A 3 -33.13 -0.51 6.95
CA ASN A 3 -33.26 0.88 6.53
C ASN A 3 -32.52 1.06 5.19
N ASP A 4 -33.13 1.76 4.22
CA ASP A 4 -32.49 1.97 2.91
C ASP A 4 -31.13 2.69 3.06
N ASP A 5 -31.00 3.53 4.09
CA ASP A 5 -29.75 4.21 4.46
C ASP A 5 -28.64 3.26 4.91
N GLU A 6 -28.98 2.17 5.62
CA GLU A 6 -28.04 1.13 6.04
C GLU A 6 -27.51 0.38 4.82
N VAL A 7 -28.41 0.03 3.90
CA VAL A 7 -28.07 -0.69 2.68
C VAL A 7 -27.17 0.19 1.80
N LEU A 8 -27.53 1.46 1.61
CA LEU A 8 -26.73 2.42 0.84
C LEU A 8 -25.33 2.61 1.47
N PHE A 9 -25.26 2.79 2.79
CA PHE A 9 -23.99 2.95 3.50
C PHE A 9 -23.09 1.73 3.33
N VAL A 10 -23.60 0.51 3.56
CA VAL A 10 -22.81 -0.72 3.41
C VAL A 10 -22.40 -0.92 1.95
N LEU A 11 -23.28 -0.64 0.99
CA LEU A 11 -22.98 -0.81 -0.43
C LEU A 11 -21.88 0.15 -0.89
N VAL A 12 -21.97 1.43 -0.53
CA VAL A 12 -20.99 2.46 -0.91
C VAL A 12 -19.66 2.21 -0.21
N THR A 13 -19.67 2.11 1.11
CA THR A 13 -18.44 2.03 1.90
C THR A 13 -17.79 0.65 1.76
N GLY A 14 -18.59 -0.42 1.68
CA GLY A 14 -18.15 -1.78 1.36
C GLY A 14 -17.63 -1.90 -0.06
N GLY A 15 -18.34 -1.34 -1.04
CA GLY A 15 -17.89 -1.27 -2.42
C GLY A 15 -16.55 -0.55 -2.57
N MET A 16 -16.37 0.58 -1.86
CA MET A 16 -15.08 1.28 -1.80
C MET A 16 -13.97 0.42 -1.18
N PHE A 17 -14.24 -0.27 -0.06
CA PHE A 17 -13.28 -1.18 0.57
C PHE A 17 -12.84 -2.29 -0.39
N PHE A 18 -13.79 -3.01 -0.99
CA PHE A 18 -13.49 -4.11 -1.91
C PHE A 18 -12.83 -3.61 -3.20
N GLY A 19 -13.28 -2.49 -3.77
CA GLY A 19 -12.69 -1.91 -4.97
C GLY A 19 -11.24 -1.47 -4.76
N LEU A 20 -10.98 -0.72 -3.69
CA LEU A 20 -9.63 -0.27 -3.34
C LEU A 20 -8.72 -1.45 -2.93
N GLY A 21 -9.27 -2.41 -2.18
CA GLY A 21 -8.56 -3.63 -1.80
C GLY A 21 -8.17 -4.48 -3.01
N PHE A 22 -9.07 -4.63 -3.99
CA PHE A 22 -8.79 -5.36 -5.22
C PHE A 22 -7.70 -4.67 -6.06
N ILE A 23 -7.80 -3.34 -6.25
CA ILE A 23 -6.77 -2.55 -6.92
C ILE A 23 -5.42 -2.71 -6.22
N PHE A 24 -5.42 -2.68 -4.89
CA PHE A 24 -4.21 -2.87 -4.10
C PHE A 24 -3.60 -4.26 -4.32
N ILE A 25 -4.38 -5.34 -4.19
CA ILE A 25 -3.89 -6.72 -4.34
C ILE A 25 -3.36 -6.96 -5.75
N VAL A 26 -4.14 -6.61 -6.78
CA VAL A 26 -3.73 -6.79 -8.18
C VAL A 26 -2.50 -5.93 -8.51
N GLY A 27 -2.46 -4.69 -8.02
CA GLY A 27 -1.32 -3.81 -8.22
C GLY A 27 -0.06 -4.32 -7.53
N GLN A 28 -0.18 -4.83 -6.30
CA GLN A 28 0.94 -5.45 -5.58
C GLN A 28 1.45 -6.70 -6.30
N LEU A 29 0.55 -7.53 -6.84
CA LEU A 29 0.91 -8.69 -7.64
C LEU A 29 1.65 -8.28 -8.92
N TYR A 30 1.15 -7.25 -9.61
CA TYR A 30 1.81 -6.69 -10.80
C TYR A 30 3.22 -6.18 -10.47
N LEU A 31 3.37 -5.43 -9.37
CA LEU A 31 4.68 -4.95 -8.93
C LEU A 31 5.61 -6.11 -8.56
N ALA A 32 5.13 -7.12 -7.83
CA ALA A 32 5.88 -8.29 -7.42
C ALA A 32 6.40 -9.10 -8.62
N CYS A 33 5.54 -9.37 -9.60
CA CYS A 33 5.90 -10.21 -10.75
C CYS A 33 6.75 -9.47 -11.80
N PHE A 34 6.44 -8.21 -12.10
CA PHE A 34 7.00 -7.53 -13.27
C PHE A 34 7.97 -6.40 -12.95
N GLN A 35 7.85 -5.74 -11.81
CA GLN A 35 8.62 -4.51 -11.52
C GLN A 35 9.58 -4.66 -10.34
N LEU A 36 9.47 -5.71 -9.53
CA LEU A 36 10.24 -5.90 -8.30
C LEU A 36 11.75 -5.83 -8.51
N LYS A 37 12.28 -6.54 -9.53
CA LYS A 37 13.71 -6.51 -9.87
C LYS A 37 14.17 -5.10 -10.24
N LYS A 38 13.34 -4.34 -10.96
CA LYS A 38 13.62 -2.96 -11.35
C LYS A 38 13.62 -2.02 -10.15
N ILE A 39 12.64 -2.16 -9.26
CA ILE A 39 12.53 -1.38 -8.02
C ILE A 39 13.77 -1.59 -7.15
N ILE A 40 14.17 -2.84 -6.92
CA ILE A 40 15.35 -3.18 -6.12
C ILE A 40 16.62 -2.68 -6.78
N GLY A 41 16.74 -2.80 -8.11
CA GLY A 41 17.88 -2.28 -8.86
C GLY A 41 18.05 -0.76 -8.72
N CYS A 42 16.94 0.00 -8.74
CA CYS A 42 16.97 1.45 -8.54
C CYS A 42 17.21 1.85 -7.08
N LEU A 43 17.01 0.95 -6.12
CA LEU A 43 17.17 1.19 -4.68
C LEU A 43 18.37 0.42 -4.10
N SER A 44 19.36 0.09 -4.93
CA SER A 44 20.47 -0.78 -4.55
C SER A 44 21.38 -0.18 -3.47
N ASN A 45 21.42 1.15 -3.35
CA ASN A 45 22.21 1.84 -2.31
C ASN A 45 21.39 2.15 -1.06
N SER A 46 20.06 2.02 -1.15
CA SER A 46 19.14 2.32 -0.06
C SER A 46 19.19 1.25 1.03
N ARG A 47 19.73 1.63 2.20
CA ARG A 47 19.90 0.74 3.37
C ARG A 47 18.62 0.03 3.80
N GLY A 48 17.47 0.69 3.69
CA GLY A 48 16.16 0.11 4.05
C GLY A 48 15.76 -1.07 3.15
N VAL A 49 16.21 -1.09 1.89
CA VAL A 49 15.98 -2.19 0.94
C VAL A 49 16.99 -3.30 1.16
N LEU A 50 18.28 -2.96 1.36
CA LEU A 50 19.33 -3.92 1.63
C LEU A 50 19.07 -4.75 2.90
N LEU A 51 18.62 -4.11 3.98
CA LEU A 51 18.26 -4.80 5.24
C LEU A 51 17.11 -5.79 5.08
N ARG A 52 16.21 -5.56 4.11
CA ARG A 52 15.00 -6.37 3.90
C ARG A 52 15.13 -7.32 2.71
N LYS A 53 16.23 -7.24 1.95
CA LYS A 53 16.54 -8.16 0.86
C LYS A 53 16.49 -9.64 1.25
N PRO A 54 17.04 -10.09 2.40
CA PRO A 54 16.95 -11.50 2.79
C PRO A 54 15.51 -11.96 3.12
N LEU A 55 14.59 -11.05 3.46
CA LEU A 55 13.18 -11.41 3.67
C LEU A 55 12.51 -11.85 2.37
N MET A 56 13.02 -11.44 1.20
CA MET A 56 12.47 -11.88 -0.08
C MET A 56 12.70 -13.37 -0.34
N ASP A 57 13.74 -13.95 0.24
CA ASP A 57 14.06 -15.37 0.11
C ASP A 57 13.06 -16.24 0.90
N ASP A 58 12.29 -15.63 1.81
CA ASP A 58 11.22 -16.23 2.60
C ASP A 58 9.89 -16.37 1.79
N GLY A 59 9.96 -16.14 0.48
CA GLY A 59 8.87 -16.38 -0.47
C GLY A 59 7.91 -15.20 -0.65
N VAL A 60 6.67 -15.53 -1.01
CA VAL A 60 5.69 -14.55 -1.51
C VAL A 60 5.34 -13.48 -0.48
N PHE A 61 5.20 -13.86 0.80
CA PHE A 61 4.91 -12.92 1.89
C PHE A 61 6.04 -11.91 2.10
N GLY A 62 7.29 -12.34 2.03
CA GLY A 62 8.45 -11.46 2.14
C GLY A 62 8.53 -10.43 1.02
N VAL A 63 8.19 -10.83 -0.20
CA VAL A 63 8.09 -9.93 -1.36
C VAL A 63 7.00 -8.87 -1.15
N PHE A 64 5.80 -9.27 -0.73
CA PHE A 64 4.72 -8.32 -0.44
C PHE A 64 5.10 -7.36 0.69
N PHE A 65 5.69 -7.87 1.77
CA PHE A 65 6.15 -7.05 2.89
C PHE A 65 7.19 -6.01 2.44
N MET A 66 8.13 -6.41 1.58
CA MET A 66 9.12 -5.49 1.01
C MET A 66 8.46 -4.39 0.17
N LEU A 67 7.52 -4.74 -0.71
CA LEU A 67 6.81 -3.76 -1.53
C LEU A 67 5.99 -2.76 -0.71
N ILE A 68 5.33 -3.22 0.36
CA ILE A 68 4.61 -2.34 1.29
C ILE A 68 5.59 -1.38 1.98
N CYS A 69 6.73 -1.89 2.45
CA CYS A 69 7.78 -1.07 3.07
C CYS A 69 8.33 -0.01 2.09
N MET A 70 8.59 -0.39 0.84
CA MET A 70 9.02 0.53 -0.22
C MET A 70 7.94 1.58 -0.52
N GLY A 71 6.67 1.18 -0.58
CA GLY A 71 5.53 2.09 -0.71
C GLY A 71 5.51 3.13 0.41
N ALA A 72 5.73 2.71 1.65
CA ALA A 72 5.83 3.62 2.79
C ALA A 72 7.04 4.59 2.68
N PHE A 73 8.19 4.10 2.21
CA PHE A 73 9.36 4.96 1.99
C PHE A 73 9.08 6.05 0.96
N PHE A 74 8.42 5.69 -0.14
CA PHE A 74 8.06 6.64 -1.18
C PHE A 74 6.94 7.58 -0.78
N MET A 75 6.03 7.15 0.09
CA MET A 75 4.96 8.02 0.59
C MET A 75 5.50 9.07 1.56
N PHE A 76 6.54 8.75 2.33
CA PHE A 76 7.22 9.65 3.24
C PHE A 76 8.73 9.75 2.94
N PRO A 77 9.10 10.31 1.77
CA PRO A 77 10.49 10.27 1.30
C PRO A 77 11.41 11.10 2.19
N SER A 78 10.98 12.28 2.62
CA SER A 78 11.76 13.16 3.52
C SER A 78 12.10 12.48 4.85
N LYS A 79 11.13 11.78 5.47
CA LYS A 79 11.35 11.01 6.70
C LYS A 79 12.27 9.83 6.46
N SER A 80 12.10 9.13 5.34
CA SER A 80 12.87 7.93 5.01
C SER A 80 14.33 8.25 4.68
N ILE A 81 14.58 9.36 4.00
CA ILE A 81 15.93 9.90 3.73
C ILE A 81 16.57 10.33 5.05
N ARG A 82 15.86 11.09 5.89
CA ARG A 82 16.38 11.53 7.21
C ARG A 82 16.72 10.35 8.13
N CYS A 83 15.97 9.25 8.06
CA CYS A 83 16.26 8.03 8.82
C CYS A 83 17.34 7.14 8.18
N GLY A 84 17.89 7.51 7.01
CA GLY A 84 18.89 6.71 6.29
C GLY A 84 18.33 5.41 5.69
N ASN A 85 17.01 5.29 5.57
CA ASN A 85 16.36 4.12 4.96
C ASN A 85 16.32 4.20 3.43
N LEU A 86 16.29 5.42 2.89
CA LEU A 86 16.22 5.71 1.46
C LEU A 86 17.37 6.63 1.09
N ASP A 87 18.14 6.29 0.06
CA ASP A 87 19.17 7.18 -0.47
C ASP A 87 18.52 8.26 -1.36
N GLU A 88 19.01 9.50 -1.24
CA GLU A 88 18.44 10.63 -1.99
C GLU A 88 18.71 10.52 -3.50
N ASN A 89 19.89 10.00 -3.90
CA ASN A 89 20.23 9.82 -5.31
C ASN A 89 19.41 8.69 -5.92
N ASP A 90 19.21 7.59 -5.19
CA ASP A 90 18.32 6.49 -5.60
C ASP A 90 16.88 7.01 -5.77
N TYR A 91 16.40 7.89 -4.88
CA TYR A 91 15.07 8.48 -4.98
C TYR A 91 14.92 9.43 -6.18
N LEU A 92 15.89 10.31 -6.42
CA LEU A 92 15.86 11.28 -7.53
C LEU A 92 16.00 10.63 -8.91
N SER A 93 16.76 9.53 -9.01
CA SER A 93 16.93 8.77 -10.24
C SER A 93 15.78 7.79 -10.51
N PHE A 94 14.87 7.61 -9.55
CA PHE A 94 13.79 6.64 -9.67
C PHE A 94 12.80 7.01 -10.79
N PRO A 95 12.36 6.05 -11.63
CA PRO A 95 11.41 6.32 -12.70
C PRO A 95 10.08 6.87 -12.17
N ARG A 96 9.75 8.12 -12.52
CA ARG A 96 8.57 8.85 -12.01
C ARG A 96 7.25 8.12 -12.23
N GLY A 97 7.09 7.44 -13.36
CA GLY A 97 5.87 6.66 -13.65
C GLY A 97 5.68 5.49 -12.68
N LEU A 98 6.77 4.78 -12.36
CA LEU A 98 6.75 3.69 -11.39
C LEU A 98 6.57 4.23 -9.96
N LEU A 99 7.19 5.37 -9.65
CA LEU A 99 7.01 6.05 -8.35
C LEU A 99 5.54 6.39 -8.12
N SER A 100 4.90 7.03 -9.09
CA SER A 100 3.48 7.38 -9.01
C SER A 100 2.59 6.15 -8.91
N CYS A 101 2.91 5.08 -9.64
CA CYS A 101 2.18 3.81 -9.54
C CYS A 101 2.27 3.22 -8.12
N ILE A 102 3.48 3.13 -7.55
CA ILE A 102 3.68 2.60 -6.19
C ILE A 102 2.95 3.46 -5.15
N LYS A 103 3.04 4.80 -5.27
CA LYS A 103 2.33 5.74 -4.39
C LYS A 103 0.81 5.57 -4.48
N PHE A 104 0.28 5.45 -5.70
CA PHE A 104 -1.15 5.25 -5.94
C PHE A 104 -1.64 3.94 -5.33
N LEU A 105 -0.91 2.84 -5.55
CA LEU A 105 -1.27 1.55 -4.97
C LEU A 105 -1.20 1.60 -3.45
N TYR A 106 -0.15 2.17 -2.87
CA TYR A 106 -0.05 2.34 -1.43
C TYR A 106 -1.21 3.19 -0.87
N ALA A 107 -1.55 4.29 -1.54
CA ALA A 107 -2.69 5.13 -1.17
C ALA A 107 -4.03 4.39 -1.28
N ALA A 108 -4.20 3.53 -2.30
CA ALA A 108 -5.39 2.68 -2.41
C ALA A 108 -5.49 1.69 -1.24
N GLY A 109 -4.38 1.08 -0.83
CA GLY A 109 -4.34 0.21 0.35
C GLY A 109 -4.71 0.95 1.65
N VAL A 110 -4.14 2.15 1.86
CA VAL A 110 -4.48 3.00 3.01
C VAL A 110 -5.94 3.43 2.95
N GLY A 111 -6.44 3.84 1.78
CA GLY A 111 -7.83 4.23 1.56
C GLY A 111 -8.81 3.09 1.84
N GLY A 112 -8.46 1.86 1.44
CA GLY A 112 -9.19 0.65 1.81
C GLY A 112 -9.22 0.46 3.34
N GLY A 113 -8.07 0.55 4.01
CA GLY A 113 -8.00 0.47 5.47
C GLY A 113 -8.89 1.52 6.17
N VAL A 114 -8.91 2.75 5.68
CA VAL A 114 -9.79 3.81 6.19
C VAL A 114 -11.25 3.49 5.93
N ALA A 115 -11.62 3.02 4.74
CA ALA A 115 -13.00 2.61 4.42
C ALA A 115 -13.49 1.49 5.34
N MET A 116 -12.63 0.51 5.65
CA MET A 116 -12.93 -0.54 6.64
C MET A 116 -13.16 0.04 8.03
N PHE A 117 -12.34 0.99 8.46
CA PHE A 117 -12.49 1.67 9.74
C PHE A 117 -13.82 2.44 9.80
N VAL A 118 -14.16 3.17 8.74
CA VAL A 118 -15.44 3.89 8.64
C VAL A 118 -16.64 2.94 8.66
N LEU A 119 -16.57 1.81 7.96
CA LEU A 119 -17.61 0.77 8.01
C LEU A 119 -17.82 0.26 9.43
N PHE A 120 -16.74 -0.10 10.12
CA PHE A 120 -16.81 -0.69 11.45
C PHE A 120 -17.31 0.33 12.49
N PHE A 121 -16.67 1.50 12.57
CA PHE A 121 -17.03 2.52 13.56
C PHE A 121 -18.34 3.22 13.21
N GLY A 122 -18.62 3.46 11.94
CA GLY A 122 -19.89 4.04 11.48
C GLY A 122 -21.05 3.08 11.74
N GLY A 123 -20.90 1.79 11.42
CA GLY A 123 -21.90 0.78 11.73
C GLY A 123 -22.14 0.64 13.24
N LYS A 124 -21.07 0.68 14.05
CA LYS A 124 -21.18 0.66 15.51
C LYS A 124 -21.85 1.92 16.08
N TYR A 125 -21.50 3.11 15.58
CA TYR A 125 -22.09 4.38 16.02
C TYR A 125 -23.59 4.46 15.73
N MET A 126 -24.01 3.94 14.57
CA MET A 126 -25.42 3.90 14.17
C MET A 126 -26.22 2.77 14.83
N GLY A 127 -25.57 1.90 15.63
CA GLY A 127 -26.19 0.75 16.28
C GLY A 127 -26.57 -0.37 15.31
N TRP A 128 -25.97 -0.41 14.12
CA TRP A 128 -26.21 -1.45 13.11
C TRP A 128 -25.34 -2.69 13.30
N ILE A 129 -24.24 -2.54 14.05
CA ILE A 129 -23.32 -3.60 14.43
C ILE A 129 -23.22 -3.57 15.97
N GLU A 130 -23.50 -4.71 16.61
CA GLU A 130 -23.34 -4.91 18.07
C GLU A 130 -21.86 -4.93 18.49
#